data_AF-A0A838ZTD0-F1
#
_entry.id   AF-A0A838ZTD0-F1
#
_cell.length_a   1.000
_cell.length_b   1.000
_cell.length_c   1.000
_cell.angle_alpha   90.00
_cell.angle_beta   90.00
_cell.angle_gamma   90.00
#
_symmetry.space_group_name_H-M   'P 1'
#
loop_
_entity.id
_entity.type
_entity.pdbx_description
1 polymer ?
#
loop_
_entity_poly.entity_id
_entity_poly.type
_entity_poly.pdbx_seq_one_letter_code
_entity_poly.pdbx_strand_id
1 'polypeptide(L)'
;MRKQIILFLFIFISQISWSQEFSKEAQNVFVDLYCDCFTQSTVAEFDKEILNNCLGKEIEKNKATFLPYYDSNSILPEYEQGKAVGESLIDDTLDEIVMNCDAFYRFTNENNKKSFEDAKSSLDEEKFKKFEEEINSKPSSNAYLKRGFYNFVQENNVQAELDLKKSLEFNPENLLTKSFLGHFYEKTGNLDEALKWFTAVYQSKKDRESLTQMAVIKRKIKEAKPK
;
A
#
# COMPACT_ATOMS: atom_id res chain seq x y z
N MET A 1 -11.79 58.80 -8.42
CA MET A 1 -12.69 58.11 -7.47
C MET A 1 -13.79 57.47 -8.30
N ARG A 2 -14.12 56.17 -8.34
CA ARG A 2 -13.88 55.00 -7.48
C ARG A 2 -14.03 53.78 -8.43
N LYS A 3 -13.06 52.86 -8.50
CA LYS A 3 -13.18 51.62 -9.30
C LYS A 3 -14.22 50.70 -8.63
N GLN A 4 -15.26 50.29 -9.34
CA GLN A 4 -16.13 49.19 -8.92
C GLN A 4 -15.47 47.87 -9.34
N ILE A 5 -15.03 47.11 -8.35
CA ILE A 5 -14.63 45.71 -8.51
C ILE A 5 -15.91 44.89 -8.42
N ILE A 6 -16.36 44.32 -9.54
CA ILE A 6 -17.45 43.34 -9.55
C ILE A 6 -16.82 41.99 -9.18
N LEU A 7 -17.16 41.52 -7.99
CA LEU A 7 -16.81 40.23 -7.42
C LEU A 7 -17.41 39.11 -8.30
N PHE A 8 -16.58 38.32 -8.97
CA PHE A 8 -17.03 37.05 -9.56
C PHE A 8 -17.15 36.02 -8.43
N LEU A 9 -18.37 35.80 -7.95
CA LEU A 9 -18.72 34.65 -7.11
C LEU A 9 -18.73 33.39 -7.99
N PHE A 10 -17.59 32.70 -8.05
CA PHE A 10 -17.53 31.32 -8.54
C PHE A 10 -18.18 30.40 -7.50
N ILE A 11 -19.47 30.13 -7.67
CA ILE A 11 -20.13 29.03 -7.00
C ILE A 11 -19.75 27.76 -7.77
N PHE A 12 -18.62 27.17 -7.40
CA PHE A 12 -18.31 25.78 -7.74
C PHE A 12 -19.21 24.90 -6.87
N ILE A 13 -20.37 24.50 -7.40
CA ILE A 13 -21.06 23.32 -6.88
C ILE A 13 -20.26 22.14 -7.43
N SER A 14 -19.15 21.82 -6.76
CA SER A 14 -18.53 20.52 -6.95
C SER A 14 -19.55 19.48 -6.52
N GLN A 15 -19.82 18.51 -7.39
CA GLN A 15 -20.37 17.25 -6.98
C GLN A 15 -19.37 16.62 -6.00
N ILE A 16 -19.54 16.92 -4.72
CA ILE A 16 -18.80 16.30 -3.64
C ILE A 16 -19.35 14.87 -3.59
N SER A 17 -18.57 13.92 -4.11
CA SER A 17 -18.67 12.58 -3.57
C SER A 17 -18.35 12.74 -2.08
N TRP A 18 -19.25 12.29 -1.21
CA TRP A 18 -19.08 12.44 0.24
C TRP A 18 -17.95 11.51 0.70
N SER A 19 -16.69 11.87 0.42
CA SER A 19 -15.57 11.35 1.19
C SER A 19 -15.64 12.04 2.55
N GLN A 20 -16.04 11.29 3.57
CA GLN A 20 -16.04 11.78 4.94
C GLN A 20 -14.60 12.14 5.33
N GLU A 21 -14.33 13.41 5.57
CA GLU A 21 -13.00 13.87 5.99
C GLU A 21 -12.90 13.72 7.52
N PHE A 22 -12.08 12.78 8.00
CA PHE A 22 -11.84 12.61 9.44
C PHE A 22 -11.00 13.76 9.99
N SER A 23 -11.32 14.21 11.20
CA SER A 23 -10.49 15.19 11.91
C SER A 23 -9.10 14.62 12.20
N LYS A 24 -8.08 15.48 12.23
CA LYS A 24 -6.71 15.04 12.56
C LYS A 24 -6.61 14.43 13.96
N GLU A 25 -7.45 14.90 14.89
CA GLU A 25 -7.59 14.28 16.22
C GLU A 25 -8.07 12.83 16.11
N ALA A 26 -9.14 12.56 15.37
CA ALA A 26 -9.66 11.21 15.19
C ALA A 26 -8.67 10.29 14.46
N GLN A 27 -7.98 10.82 13.44
CA GLN A 27 -6.92 10.08 12.75
C GLN A 27 -5.77 9.71 13.70
N ASN A 28 -5.27 10.66 14.49
CA ASN A 28 -4.16 10.41 15.41
C ASN A 28 -4.55 9.39 16.48
N VAL A 29 -5.73 9.55 17.10
CA VAL A 29 -6.28 8.57 18.05
C VAL A 29 -6.38 7.20 17.40
N PHE A 30 -6.90 7.11 16.17
CA PHE A 30 -7.02 5.84 15.47
C PHE A 30 -5.66 5.18 15.20
N VAL A 31 -4.65 5.94 14.77
CA VAL A 31 -3.28 5.42 14.53
C VAL A 31 -2.68 4.82 15.80
N ASP A 32 -2.82 5.51 16.93
CA ASP A 32 -2.32 5.03 18.22
C ASP A 32 -3.03 3.73 18.65
N LEU A 33 -4.36 3.72 18.63
CA LEU A 33 -5.17 2.54 18.96
C LEU A 33 -4.87 1.36 18.03
N TYR A 34 -4.73 1.62 16.73
CA TYR A 34 -4.37 0.60 15.75
C TYR A 34 -3.02 0.01 16.06
N CYS A 35 -2.01 0.83 16.38
CA CYS A 35 -0.68 0.30 16.67
C CYS A 35 -0.63 -0.54 17.94
N ASP A 36 -1.29 -0.10 19.01
CA ASP A 36 -1.37 -0.84 20.27
C ASP A 36 -2.05 -2.20 20.08
N CYS A 37 -3.19 -2.21 19.36
CA CYS A 37 -3.92 -3.44 19.06
C CYS A 37 -3.17 -4.35 18.08
N PHE A 38 -2.51 -3.77 17.08
CA PHE A 38 -1.69 -4.52 16.13
C PHE A 38 -0.53 -5.22 16.83
N THR A 39 0.15 -4.53 17.74
CA THR A 39 1.25 -5.10 18.54
C THR A 39 0.79 -6.31 19.37
N GLN A 40 -0.42 -6.27 19.93
CA GLN A 40 -1.01 -7.41 20.65
C GLN A 40 -1.33 -8.58 19.71
N SER A 41 -1.73 -8.30 18.47
CA SER A 41 -2.07 -9.32 17.48
C SER A 41 -0.87 -10.10 16.92
N THR A 42 0.38 -9.64 17.16
CA THR A 42 1.60 -10.22 16.57
C THR A 42 2.50 -10.94 17.58
N VAL A 43 2.02 -11.25 18.80
CA VAL A 43 2.86 -11.84 19.87
C VAL A 43 3.45 -13.22 19.51
N ALA A 44 2.79 -13.99 18.63
CA ALA A 44 3.30 -15.29 18.14
C ALA A 44 3.17 -15.45 16.62
N GLU A 45 2.00 -15.11 16.07
CA GLU A 45 1.69 -14.97 14.65
C GLU A 45 0.62 -13.87 14.55
N PHE A 46 0.45 -13.26 13.39
CA PHE A 46 -0.60 -12.26 13.20
C PHE A 46 -2.00 -12.88 13.29
N ASP A 47 -2.76 -12.44 14.29
CA ASP A 47 -4.13 -12.87 14.53
C ASP A 47 -5.13 -11.72 14.31
N LYS A 48 -5.89 -11.83 13.22
CA LYS A 48 -6.91 -10.85 12.85
C LYS A 48 -8.04 -10.75 13.86
N GLU A 49 -8.40 -11.85 14.53
CA GLU A 49 -9.46 -11.85 15.54
C GLU A 49 -9.01 -11.06 16.78
N ILE A 50 -7.76 -11.25 17.23
CA ILE A 50 -7.18 -10.46 18.33
C ILE A 50 -7.17 -8.96 17.99
N LEU A 51 -6.71 -8.59 16.78
CA LEU A 51 -6.70 -7.20 16.32
C LEU A 51 -8.12 -6.59 16.36
N ASN A 52 -9.10 -7.26 15.75
CA ASN A 52 -10.47 -6.76 15.66
C ASN A 52 -11.13 -6.63 17.05
N ASN A 53 -10.93 -7.63 17.92
CA ASN A 53 -11.47 -7.61 19.28
C ASN A 53 -10.86 -6.50 20.13
N CYS A 54 -9.56 -6.23 19.97
CA CYS A 54 -8.91 -5.11 20.63
C CYS A 54 -9.45 -3.77 20.11
N LEU A 55 -9.45 -3.58 18.78
CA LEU A 55 -9.93 -2.35 18.16
C LEU A 55 -11.39 -2.04 18.54
N GLY A 56 -12.28 -3.03 18.53
CA GLY A 56 -13.67 -2.83 18.93
C GLY A 56 -13.82 -2.33 20.37
N LYS A 57 -13.01 -2.86 21.31
CA LYS A 57 -13.00 -2.40 22.71
C LYS A 57 -12.44 -0.99 22.85
N GLU A 58 -11.34 -0.68 22.16
CA GLU A 58 -10.71 0.63 22.27
C GLU A 58 -11.51 1.73 21.57
N ILE A 59 -12.16 1.42 20.45
CA ILE A 59 -13.09 2.35 19.77
C ILE A 59 -14.28 2.67 20.69
N GLU A 60 -14.87 1.67 21.37
CA GLU A 60 -15.98 1.92 22.29
C GLU A 60 -15.55 2.80 23.48
N LYS A 61 -14.35 2.59 24.03
CA LYS A 61 -13.79 3.49 25.07
C LYS A 61 -13.59 4.92 24.57
N ASN A 62 -13.31 5.08 23.28
CA ASN A 62 -13.09 6.37 22.59
C ASN A 62 -14.32 6.79 21.76
N LYS A 63 -15.52 6.30 22.09
CA LYS A 63 -16.73 6.48 21.26
C LYS A 63 -17.01 7.95 20.93
N ALA A 64 -16.78 8.87 21.88
CA ALA A 64 -16.99 10.30 21.66
C ALA A 64 -16.18 10.86 20.46
N THR A 65 -14.97 10.32 20.22
CA THR A 65 -14.09 10.73 19.11
C THR A 65 -14.65 10.29 17.76
N PHE A 66 -15.28 9.10 17.72
CA PHE A 66 -15.72 8.48 16.46
C PHE A 66 -17.21 8.66 16.17
N LEU A 67 -18.03 8.94 17.19
CA LEU A 67 -19.48 9.12 17.07
C LEU A 67 -19.89 10.19 16.04
N PRO A 68 -19.17 11.32 15.86
CA PRO A 68 -19.50 12.29 14.82
C PRO A 68 -19.47 11.73 13.39
N TYR A 69 -18.82 10.58 13.18
CA TYR A 69 -18.72 9.94 11.88
C TYR A 69 -19.84 8.92 11.60
N TYR A 70 -20.72 8.71 12.57
CA TYR A 70 -21.89 7.83 12.45
C TYR A 70 -23.08 8.66 11.96
N ASP A 71 -23.87 8.10 11.06
CA ASP A 71 -25.12 8.71 10.63
C ASP A 71 -26.25 8.25 11.56
N SER A 72 -26.70 9.18 12.41
CA SER A 72 -27.81 8.95 13.34
C SER A 72 -29.13 8.61 12.67
N ASN A 73 -29.28 8.88 11.38
CA ASN A 73 -30.47 8.58 10.58
C ASN A 73 -30.30 7.34 9.70
N SER A 74 -29.13 6.71 9.73
CA SER A 74 -28.86 5.53 8.91
C SER A 74 -29.62 4.32 9.41
N ILE A 75 -30.17 3.55 8.47
CA ILE A 75 -30.79 2.26 8.74
C ILE A 75 -29.76 1.16 9.05
N LEU A 76 -28.47 1.44 8.81
CA LEU A 76 -27.40 0.50 9.10
C LEU A 76 -27.18 0.42 10.62
N PRO A 77 -27.05 -0.79 11.20
CA PRO A 77 -26.69 -0.94 12.61
C PRO A 77 -25.39 -0.22 12.94
N GLU A 78 -25.26 0.31 14.17
CA GLU A 78 -24.04 1.00 14.64
C GLU A 78 -22.77 0.17 14.40
N TYR A 79 -22.85 -1.15 14.56
CA TYR A 79 -21.73 -2.05 14.29
C TYR A 79 -21.24 -1.98 12.84
N GLU A 80 -22.16 -2.01 11.87
CA GLU A 80 -21.83 -1.94 10.44
C GLU A 80 -21.32 -0.55 10.04
N GLN A 81 -21.91 0.51 10.63
CA GLN A 81 -21.39 1.88 10.47
C GLN A 81 -19.97 1.99 11.00
N GLY A 82 -19.70 1.45 12.19
CA GLY A 82 -18.37 1.46 12.79
C GLY A 82 -17.33 0.71 11.98
N LYS A 83 -17.70 -0.43 11.37
CA LYS A 83 -16.83 -1.15 10.43
C LYS A 83 -16.48 -0.28 9.22
N ALA A 84 -17.47 0.39 8.62
CA ALA A 84 -17.23 1.28 7.48
C ALA A 84 -16.34 2.47 7.85
N VAL A 85 -16.58 3.10 9.00
CA VAL A 85 -15.75 4.18 9.55
C VAL A 85 -14.31 3.69 9.77
N GLY A 86 -14.14 2.52 10.40
CA GLY A 86 -12.83 1.93 10.63
C GLY A 86 -12.08 1.59 9.34
N GLU A 87 -12.76 1.02 8.34
CA GLU A 87 -12.17 0.75 7.03
C GLU A 87 -11.70 2.03 6.35
N SER A 88 -12.50 3.09 6.37
CA SER A 88 -12.13 4.39 5.80
C SER A 88 -10.99 5.06 6.57
N LEU A 89 -10.99 4.96 7.91
CA LEU A 89 -9.88 5.46 8.74
C LEU A 89 -8.57 4.74 8.42
N ILE A 90 -8.58 3.42 8.21
CA ILE A 90 -7.38 2.68 7.78
C ILE A 90 -6.87 3.25 6.46
N ASP A 91 -7.74 3.47 5.47
CA ASP A 91 -7.34 4.00 4.17
C ASP A 91 -6.71 5.41 4.29
N ASP A 92 -7.32 6.28 5.09
CA ASP A 92 -6.86 7.66 5.28
C ASP A 92 -5.60 7.76 6.16
N THR A 93 -5.37 6.78 7.03
CA THR A 93 -4.26 6.80 8.00
C THR A 93 -3.15 5.81 7.69
N LEU A 94 -3.24 5.02 6.63
CA LEU A 94 -2.27 3.96 6.34
C LEU A 94 -0.82 4.46 6.24
N ASP A 95 -0.61 5.63 5.61
CA ASP A 95 0.70 6.28 5.58
C ASP A 95 1.21 6.56 7.01
N GLU A 96 0.36 7.11 7.89
CA GLU A 96 0.71 7.43 9.28
C GLU A 96 0.90 6.17 10.14
N ILE A 97 0.09 5.13 9.94
CA ILE A 97 0.24 3.82 10.59
C ILE A 97 1.62 3.25 10.28
N VAL A 98 2.03 3.21 9.00
CA VAL A 98 3.35 2.71 8.63
C VAL A 98 4.47 3.59 9.20
N MET A 99 4.28 4.90 9.23
CA MET A 99 5.29 5.85 9.72
C MET A 99 5.50 5.81 11.24
N ASN A 100 4.44 5.54 12.00
CA ASN A 100 4.45 5.69 13.45
C ASN A 100 4.24 4.36 14.22
N CYS A 101 3.86 3.28 13.53
CA CYS A 101 3.74 1.95 14.14
C CYS A 101 4.86 1.00 13.73
N ASP A 102 5.84 0.82 14.62
CA ASP A 102 6.97 -0.10 14.42
C ASP A 102 6.55 -1.55 14.21
N ALA A 103 5.55 -2.02 14.98
CA ALA A 103 5.07 -3.40 14.87
C ALA A 103 4.49 -3.67 13.47
N PHE A 104 3.63 -2.77 12.97
CA PHE A 104 3.06 -2.87 11.63
C PHE A 104 4.15 -2.80 10.55
N TYR A 105 5.04 -1.82 10.63
CA TYR A 105 6.13 -1.66 9.65
C TYR A 105 7.06 -2.89 9.60
N ARG A 106 7.44 -3.46 10.75
CA ARG A 106 8.27 -4.68 10.80
C ARG A 106 7.52 -5.87 10.21
N PHE A 107 6.27 -6.08 10.61
CA PHE A 107 5.43 -7.15 10.09
C PHE A 107 5.30 -7.08 8.56
N THR A 108 5.04 -5.90 7.99
CA THR A 108 4.96 -5.72 6.54
C THR A 108 6.27 -6.10 5.85
N ASN A 109 7.41 -5.60 6.36
CA ASN A 109 8.72 -5.92 5.77
C ASN A 109 9.06 -7.41 5.86
N GLU A 110 8.76 -8.05 6.99
CA GLU A 110 9.01 -9.48 7.21
C GLU A 110 8.14 -10.34 6.29
N ASN A 111 6.86 -9.99 6.11
CA ASN A 111 5.98 -10.69 5.17
C ASN A 111 6.40 -10.52 3.72
N ASN A 112 6.83 -9.31 3.33
CA ASN A 112 7.40 -9.09 2.00
C ASN A 112 8.63 -10.01 1.82
N LYS A 113 9.55 -10.03 2.79
CA LYS A 113 10.75 -10.88 2.76
C LYS A 113 10.40 -12.37 2.66
N LYS A 114 9.50 -12.86 3.52
CA LYS A 114 9.03 -14.25 3.52
C LYS A 114 8.40 -14.62 2.17
N SER A 115 7.59 -13.74 1.60
CA SER A 115 6.98 -13.96 0.27
C SER A 115 8.05 -14.13 -0.82
N PHE A 116 9.17 -13.41 -0.74
CA PHE A 116 10.31 -13.63 -1.64
C PHE A 116 11.06 -14.93 -1.38
N GLU A 117 11.21 -15.33 -0.13
CA GLU A 117 11.85 -16.60 0.25
C GLU A 117 11.01 -17.81 -0.19
N ASP A 118 9.69 -17.75 -0.03
CA ASP A 118 8.74 -18.76 -0.50
C ASP A 118 8.73 -18.85 -2.03
N ALA A 119 8.82 -17.71 -2.72
CA ALA A 119 8.99 -17.69 -4.17
C ALA A 119 10.31 -18.35 -4.60
N LYS A 120 11.41 -18.09 -3.87
CA LYS A 120 12.74 -18.67 -4.14
C LYS A 120 12.76 -20.19 -3.95
N SER A 121 12.15 -20.68 -2.88
CA SER A 121 12.07 -22.12 -2.60
C SER A 121 11.17 -22.87 -3.59
N SER A 122 10.29 -22.16 -4.30
CA SER A 122 9.38 -22.71 -5.32
C SER A 122 9.93 -22.65 -6.76
N LEU A 123 11.15 -22.15 -6.94
CA LEU A 123 11.80 -22.06 -8.24
C LEU A 123 12.27 -23.42 -8.76
N ASP A 124 12.24 -23.55 -10.09
CA ASP A 124 12.57 -24.77 -10.81
C ASP A 124 13.33 -24.37 -12.08
N GLU A 125 14.50 -24.97 -12.31
CA GLU A 125 15.33 -24.72 -13.49
C GLU A 125 14.61 -25.09 -14.80
N GLU A 126 13.71 -26.08 -14.77
CA GLU A 126 12.90 -26.43 -15.94
C GLU A 126 11.94 -25.29 -16.32
N LYS A 127 11.40 -24.57 -15.33
CA LYS A 127 10.57 -23.37 -15.58
C LYS A 127 11.38 -22.27 -16.27
N PHE A 128 12.65 -22.09 -15.90
CA PHE A 128 13.51 -21.08 -16.53
C PHE A 128 13.71 -21.37 -18.03
N LYS A 129 14.06 -22.61 -18.38
CA LYS A 129 14.25 -23.02 -19.78
C LYS A 129 12.98 -22.78 -20.62
N LYS A 130 11.80 -23.06 -20.05
CA LYS A 130 10.50 -22.79 -20.70
C LYS A 130 10.29 -21.30 -20.97
N PHE A 131 10.75 -20.41 -20.08
CA PHE A 131 10.66 -18.96 -20.32
C PHE A 131 11.56 -18.51 -21.47
N GLU A 132 12.75 -19.07 -21.62
CA GLU A 132 13.63 -18.76 -22.76
C GLU A 132 13.03 -19.25 -24.10
N GLU A 133 12.48 -20.46 -24.12
CA GLU A 133 11.77 -21.00 -25.29
C GLU A 133 10.53 -20.15 -25.64
N GLU A 134 9.76 -19.70 -24.63
CA GLU A 134 8.62 -18.78 -24.81
C GLU A 134 9.08 -17.44 -25.42
N ILE A 135 10.17 -16.85 -24.91
CA ILE A 135 10.72 -15.60 -25.43
C ILE A 135 11.21 -15.77 -26.87
N ASN A 136 11.89 -16.88 -27.19
CA ASN A 136 12.43 -17.10 -28.54
C ASN A 136 11.33 -17.39 -29.57
N SER A 137 10.27 -18.11 -29.18
CA SER A 137 9.18 -18.49 -30.08
C SER A 137 8.10 -17.42 -30.21
N LYS A 138 7.75 -16.74 -29.10
CA LYS A 138 6.71 -15.72 -29.03
C LYS A 138 7.02 -14.68 -27.93
N PRO A 139 7.91 -13.71 -28.21
CA PRO A 139 8.21 -12.63 -27.29
C PRO A 139 6.94 -11.90 -26.86
N SER A 140 6.77 -11.68 -25.55
CA SER A 140 5.63 -10.96 -25.01
C SER A 140 5.95 -10.32 -23.67
N SER A 141 5.15 -9.33 -23.25
CA SER A 141 5.27 -8.72 -21.92
C SER A 141 5.28 -9.77 -20.82
N ASN A 142 4.43 -10.79 -20.92
CA ASN A 142 4.30 -11.85 -19.92
C ASN A 142 5.52 -12.78 -19.91
N ALA A 143 6.08 -13.10 -21.07
CA ALA A 143 7.27 -13.94 -21.18
C ALA A 143 8.49 -13.27 -20.51
N TYR A 144 8.71 -11.98 -20.81
CA TYR A 144 9.77 -11.19 -20.15
C TYR A 144 9.49 -10.98 -18.66
N LEU A 145 8.23 -10.76 -18.26
CA LEU A 145 7.85 -10.64 -16.85
C LEU A 145 8.24 -11.90 -16.05
N LYS A 146 7.90 -13.08 -16.56
CA LYS A 146 8.21 -14.37 -15.89
C LYS A 146 9.72 -14.56 -15.72
N ARG A 147 10.51 -14.32 -16.78
CA ARG A 147 11.98 -14.44 -16.72
C ARG A 147 12.59 -13.38 -15.81
N GLY A 148 12.09 -12.16 -15.84
CA GLY A 148 12.52 -11.07 -14.97
C GLY A 148 12.25 -11.36 -13.49
N PHE A 149 11.05 -11.86 -13.17
CA PHE A 149 10.73 -12.31 -11.82
C PHE A 149 11.63 -13.48 -11.38
N TYR A 150 11.84 -14.48 -12.24
CA TYR A 150 12.75 -15.59 -11.94
C TYR A 150 14.16 -15.09 -11.60
N ASN A 151 14.72 -14.23 -12.44
CA ASN A 151 16.03 -13.63 -12.22
C ASN A 151 16.07 -12.76 -10.96
N PHE A 152 14.99 -12.05 -10.65
CA PHE A 152 14.90 -11.23 -9.45
C PHE A 152 14.98 -12.09 -8.17
N VAL A 153 14.23 -13.18 -8.15
CA VAL A 153 14.20 -14.11 -7.02
C VAL A 153 15.54 -14.85 -6.86
N GLN A 154 16.22 -15.15 -7.97
CA GLN A 154 17.58 -15.71 -7.98
C GLN A 154 18.70 -14.68 -7.72
N GLU A 155 18.35 -13.42 -7.47
CA GLU A 155 19.31 -12.33 -7.23
C GLU A 155 20.23 -12.02 -8.43
N ASN A 156 19.84 -12.46 -9.63
CA ASN A 156 20.45 -12.10 -10.91
C ASN A 156 19.99 -10.68 -11.32
N ASN A 157 20.37 -9.68 -10.52
CA ASN A 157 19.77 -8.35 -10.56
C ASN A 157 19.86 -7.66 -11.93
N VAL A 158 20.98 -7.82 -12.63
CA VAL A 158 21.18 -7.22 -13.97
C VAL A 158 20.15 -7.74 -14.97
N GLN A 159 19.98 -9.07 -15.05
CA GLN A 159 19.05 -9.67 -15.99
C GLN A 159 17.59 -9.44 -15.56
N ALA A 160 17.33 -9.43 -14.25
CA ALA A 160 16.01 -9.13 -13.69
C ALA A 160 15.53 -7.74 -14.15
N GLU A 161 16.36 -6.72 -13.98
CA GLU A 161 16.01 -5.35 -14.37
C GLU A 161 15.77 -5.22 -15.88
N LEU A 162 16.66 -5.82 -16.68
CA LEU A 162 16.55 -5.82 -18.15
C LEU A 162 15.22 -6.45 -18.60
N ASP A 163 14.87 -7.60 -18.06
CA ASP A 163 13.65 -8.34 -18.42
C ASP A 163 12.39 -7.63 -17.95
N LEU A 164 12.38 -7.10 -16.72
CA LEU A 164 11.23 -6.35 -16.21
C LEU A 164 11.00 -5.06 -17.02
N LYS A 165 12.07 -4.35 -17.40
CA LYS A 165 11.96 -3.19 -18.31
C LYS A 165 11.48 -3.61 -19.70
N LYS A 166 12.02 -4.71 -20.24
CA LYS A 166 11.60 -5.24 -21.53
C LYS A 166 10.12 -5.63 -21.53
N SER A 167 9.63 -6.19 -20.42
CA SER A 167 8.21 -6.49 -20.24
C SER A 167 7.31 -5.25 -20.38
N LEU A 168 7.74 -4.09 -19.87
CA LEU A 168 7.04 -2.81 -20.02
C LEU A 168 7.14 -2.21 -21.42
N GLU A 169 8.20 -2.49 -22.19
CA GLU A 169 8.25 -2.09 -23.61
C GLU A 169 7.13 -2.77 -24.43
N PHE A 170 6.77 -4.01 -24.08
CA PHE A 170 5.66 -4.74 -24.72
C PHE A 170 4.28 -4.33 -24.18
N ASN A 171 4.18 -4.05 -22.88
CA ASN A 171 2.94 -3.58 -22.26
C ASN A 171 3.26 -2.56 -21.15
N PRO A 172 3.23 -1.26 -21.49
CA PRO A 172 3.50 -0.19 -20.53
C PRO A 172 2.55 -0.15 -19.33
N GLU A 173 1.36 -0.75 -19.45
CA GLU A 173 0.33 -0.77 -18.41
C GLU A 173 0.33 -2.05 -17.56
N ASN A 174 1.34 -2.91 -17.72
CA ASN A 174 1.44 -4.12 -16.91
C ASN A 174 1.74 -3.79 -15.44
N LEU A 175 0.68 -3.70 -14.63
CA LEU A 175 0.77 -3.34 -13.21
C LEU A 175 1.58 -4.35 -12.40
N LEU A 176 1.58 -5.63 -12.77
CA LEU A 176 2.37 -6.65 -12.09
C LEU A 176 3.86 -6.43 -12.35
N THR A 177 4.25 -6.11 -13.58
CA THR A 177 5.63 -5.71 -13.90
C THR A 177 6.05 -4.45 -13.15
N LYS A 178 5.17 -3.44 -13.06
CA LYS A 178 5.43 -2.22 -12.27
C LYS A 178 5.63 -2.55 -10.79
N SER A 179 4.80 -3.41 -10.19
CA SER A 179 5.00 -3.86 -8.79
C SER A 179 6.33 -4.57 -8.58
N PHE A 180 6.73 -5.49 -9.48
CA PHE A 180 8.04 -6.15 -9.36
C PHE A 180 9.22 -5.20 -9.55
N LEU A 181 9.12 -4.19 -10.42
CA LEU A 181 10.14 -3.14 -10.48
C LEU A 181 10.20 -2.34 -9.17
N GLY A 182 9.05 -2.03 -8.57
CA GLY A 182 8.99 -1.41 -7.24
C GLY A 182 9.77 -2.21 -6.20
N HIS A 183 9.49 -3.50 -6.07
CA HIS A 183 10.21 -4.39 -5.16
C HIS A 183 11.68 -4.59 -5.54
N PHE A 184 12.00 -4.67 -6.84
CA PHE A 184 13.37 -4.80 -7.33
C PHE A 184 14.22 -3.61 -6.89
N TYR A 185 13.73 -2.39 -7.11
CA TYR A 185 14.44 -1.18 -6.72
C TYR A 185 14.49 -1.00 -5.20
N GLU A 186 13.43 -1.42 -4.49
CA GLU A 186 13.45 -1.46 -3.02
C GLU A 186 14.56 -2.38 -2.49
N LYS A 187 14.66 -3.61 -3.01
CA LYS A 187 15.66 -4.61 -2.59
C LYS A 187 17.08 -4.21 -2.97
N THR A 188 17.25 -3.53 -4.10
CA THR A 188 18.56 -3.06 -4.58
C THR A 188 18.96 -1.69 -4.01
N GLY A 189 18.11 -1.09 -3.16
CA GLY A 189 18.41 0.14 -2.42
C GLY A 189 18.11 1.44 -3.17
N ASN A 190 17.58 1.39 -4.39
CA ASN A 190 17.15 2.57 -5.12
C ASN A 190 15.71 2.94 -4.73
N LEU A 191 15.56 3.52 -3.53
CA LEU A 191 14.26 3.82 -2.94
C LEU A 191 13.43 4.83 -3.76
N ASP A 192 14.07 5.76 -4.47
CA ASP A 192 13.37 6.74 -5.30
C ASP A 192 12.69 6.09 -6.51
N GLU A 193 13.39 5.19 -7.21
CA GLU A 193 12.77 4.42 -8.30
C GLU A 193 11.70 3.46 -7.75
N ALA A 194 11.93 2.83 -6.60
CA ALA A 194 10.93 1.99 -5.96
C ALA A 194 9.63 2.78 -5.71
N LEU A 195 9.74 3.98 -5.12
CA LEU A 195 8.60 4.84 -4.84
C LEU A 195 7.85 5.24 -6.11
N LYS A 196 8.58 5.57 -7.18
CA LYS A 196 8.00 5.90 -8.48
C LYS A 196 7.16 4.76 -9.06
N TRP A 197 7.66 3.52 -9.01
CA TRP A 197 6.92 2.37 -9.54
C TRP A 197 5.68 2.04 -8.73
N PHE A 198 5.76 2.04 -7.40
CA PHE A 198 4.56 1.83 -6.58
C PHE A 198 3.57 3.00 -6.68
N THR A 199 4.05 4.23 -6.87
CA THR A 199 3.17 5.38 -7.16
C THR A 199 2.40 5.16 -8.45
N ALA A 200 3.04 4.64 -9.50
CA ALA A 200 2.36 4.31 -10.75
C ALA A 200 1.30 3.20 -10.55
N VAL A 201 1.60 2.17 -9.76
CA VAL A 201 0.61 1.12 -9.43
C VAL A 201 -0.58 1.70 -8.66
N TYR A 202 -0.31 2.52 -7.64
CA TYR A 202 -1.34 3.18 -6.84
C TYR A 202 -2.21 4.12 -7.67
N GLN A 203 -1.62 4.87 -8.61
CA GLN A 203 -2.38 5.73 -9.51
C GLN A 203 -3.38 4.95 -10.38
N SER A 204 -3.06 3.71 -10.76
CA SER A 204 -3.95 2.86 -11.54
C SER A 204 -4.99 2.11 -10.71
N LYS A 205 -4.62 1.58 -9.53
CA LYS A 205 -5.50 0.70 -8.74
C LYS A 205 -6.19 1.37 -7.56
N LYS A 206 -5.56 2.39 -6.97
CA LYS A 206 -5.98 3.01 -5.71
C LYS A 206 -6.20 1.99 -4.59
N ASP A 207 -5.30 1.01 -4.48
CA ASP A 207 -5.39 -0.08 -3.51
C ASP A 207 -4.48 0.11 -2.28
N ARG A 208 -4.80 -0.60 -1.20
CA ARG A 208 -4.04 -0.59 0.07
C ARG A 208 -2.65 -1.18 -0.06
N GLU A 209 -2.47 -2.16 -0.94
CA GLU A 209 -1.18 -2.84 -1.11
C GLU A 209 -0.14 -1.85 -1.61
N SER A 210 -0.41 -1.18 -2.73
CA SER A 210 0.51 -0.18 -3.30
C SER A 210 0.70 1.02 -2.37
N LEU A 211 -0.35 1.47 -1.68
CA LEU A 211 -0.23 2.52 -0.66
C LEU A 211 0.68 2.10 0.51
N THR A 212 0.55 0.86 0.99
CA THR A 212 1.43 0.30 2.04
C THR A 212 2.89 0.29 1.58
N GLN A 213 3.17 -0.18 0.36
CA GLN A 213 4.55 -0.23 -0.15
C GLN A 213 5.14 1.17 -0.33
N MET A 214 4.35 2.13 -0.81
CA MET A 214 4.76 3.54 -0.87
C MET A 214 5.12 4.07 0.52
N ALA A 215 4.27 3.82 1.53
CA ALA A 215 4.51 4.25 2.90
C ALA A 215 5.78 3.62 3.50
N VAL A 216 6.01 2.32 3.27
CA VAL A 216 7.22 1.60 3.69
C VAL A 216 8.45 2.25 3.09
N ILE A 217 8.43 2.58 1.79
CA ILE A 217 9.56 3.22 1.11
C ILE A 217 9.79 4.64 1.62
N LYS A 218 8.73 5.44 1.80
CA LYS A 218 8.82 6.79 2.39
C LYS A 218 9.48 6.73 3.78
N ARG A 219 9.10 5.74 4.59
CA ARG A 219 9.70 5.51 5.91
C ARG A 219 11.18 5.15 5.80
N LYS A 220 11.56 4.21 4.92
CA LYS A 220 12.97 3.86 4.66
C LYS A 220 13.80 5.08 4.23
N ILE A 221 13.27 5.92 3.34
CA ILE A 221 13.91 7.17 2.92
C ILE A 221 14.11 8.12 4.10
N LYS A 222 13.10 8.26 4.98
CA LYS A 222 13.20 9.09 6.19
C LYS A 222 14.27 8.56 7.16
N GLU A 223 14.30 7.24 7.38
CA GLU A 223 15.26 6.58 8.28
C GLU A 223 16.71 6.60 7.74
N ALA A 224 16.90 6.64 6.41
CA ALA A 224 18.22 6.69 5.77
C ALA A 224 18.87 8.08 5.78
N LYS A 225 18.13 9.16 6.08
CA LYS A 225 18.69 10.51 6.15
C LYS A 225 19.51 10.68 7.44
N PRO A 226 20.78 11.14 7.37
CA PRO A 226 21.56 11.44 8.57
C PRO A 226 20.85 12.53 9.39
N LYS A 227 20.82 12.33 10.72
CA LYS A 227 20.27 13.28 11.69
C LYS A 227 21.12 14.54 11.79
#